data_AF-A0A0Q6QF52-F1
#
_entry.id   AF-A0A0Q6QF52-F1
#
_cell.length_a   1.000
_cell.length_b   1.000
_cell.length_c   1.000
_cell.angle_alpha   90.00
_cell.angle_beta   90.00
_cell.angle_gamma   90.00
#
_symmetry.space_group_name_H-M   'P 1'
#
loop_
_entity.id
_entity.type
_entity.pdbx_description
1 polymer ?
#
loop_
_entity_poly.entity_id
_entity_poly.type
_entity_poly.pdbx_seq_one_letter_code
_entity_poly.pdbx_strand_id
1 'polypeptide(L)'
;MFKTIAATTLLILAVTVGANASSGKSWDALFAKANGTCIGKSGMVTPEASSPIVFEDSVGKVAILLRESAGKGKATKNLLCLYDKQTGRASIQEYRWLGN
;
A
#
# COMPACT_ATOMS: atom_id res chain seq x y z
N MET A 1 -45.46 29.97 6.41
CA MET A 1 -44.13 29.65 6.96
C MET A 1 -43.69 28.19 6.76
N PHE A 2 -44.61 27.24 6.51
CA PHE A 2 -44.26 25.83 6.24
C PHE A 2 -43.56 25.55 4.89
N LYS A 3 -43.75 26.41 3.88
CA LYS A 3 -43.14 26.23 2.55
C LYS A 3 -41.62 26.44 2.52
N THR A 4 -41.09 27.26 3.43
CA THR A 4 -39.65 27.56 3.50
C THR A 4 -38.85 26.41 4.12
N ILE A 5 -39.47 25.62 5.00
CA ILE A 5 -38.83 24.49 5.70
C ILE A 5 -38.59 23.32 4.74
N ALA A 6 -39.53 23.06 3.82
CA ALA A 6 -39.41 21.98 2.84
C ALA A 6 -38.28 22.19 1.82
N ALA A 7 -37.99 23.44 1.46
CA ALA A 7 -36.92 23.76 0.52
C ALA A 7 -35.51 23.52 1.12
N THR A 8 -35.35 23.71 2.44
CA THR A 8 -34.05 23.53 3.11
C THR A 8 -33.69 22.06 3.30
N THR A 9 -34.69 21.18 3.46
CA THR A 9 -34.45 19.74 3.65
C THR A 9 -33.99 19.04 2.37
N LEU A 10 -34.47 19.48 1.20
CA LEU A 10 -34.03 18.93 -0.09
C LEU A 10 -32.57 19.25 -0.41
N LEU A 11 -32.05 20.40 0.04
CA LEU A 11 -30.67 20.79 -0.22
C LEU A 11 -29.65 19.94 0.56
N ILE A 12 -30.05 19.43 1.74
CA ILE A 12 -29.18 18.64 2.62
C ILE A 12 -29.07 17.18 2.12
N LEU A 13 -30.08 16.65 1.42
CA LEU A 13 -29.99 15.31 0.80
C LEU A 13 -29.10 15.27 -0.45
N ALA A 14 -28.79 16.42 -1.05
CA ALA A 14 -27.96 16.48 -2.27
C ALA A 14 -26.44 16.36 -2.00
N VAL A 15 -26.01 16.37 -0.73
CA VAL A 15 -24.60 16.27 -0.32
C VAL A 15 -24.21 14.92 0.27
N THR A 16 -24.97 13.85 -0.01
CA THR A 16 -24.47 12.48 0.18
C THR A 16 -23.43 12.17 -0.89
N VAL A 17 -22.27 12.82 -0.79
CA VAL A 17 -21.06 12.46 -1.52
C VAL A 17 -20.80 10.99 -1.22
N GLY A 18 -20.84 10.17 -2.26
CA GLY A 18 -20.78 8.72 -2.14
C GLY A 18 -19.61 8.31 -1.25
N ALA A 19 -19.91 7.50 -0.24
CA ALA A 19 -18.90 6.75 0.49
C ALA A 19 -18.19 5.87 -0.53
N ASN A 20 -17.07 6.36 -1.06
CA ASN A 20 -16.20 5.57 -1.91
C ASN A 20 -15.50 4.59 -0.98
N ALA A 21 -16.13 3.44 -0.75
CA ALA A 21 -15.40 2.27 -0.31
C ALA A 21 -14.22 2.10 -1.26
N SER A 22 -13.00 1.97 -0.73
CA SER A 22 -11.80 1.85 -1.57
C SER A 22 -12.03 0.78 -2.63
N SER A 23 -12.05 1.19 -3.90
CA SER A 23 -12.37 0.28 -4.99
C SER A 23 -11.20 -0.67 -5.24
N GLY A 24 -11.45 -1.84 -5.83
CA GLY A 24 -10.38 -2.77 -6.22
C GLY A 24 -9.30 -2.09 -7.06
N LYS A 25 -9.70 -1.20 -7.99
CA LYS A 25 -8.78 -0.42 -8.82
C LYS A 25 -7.87 0.51 -7.99
N SER A 26 -8.38 1.07 -6.89
CA SER A 26 -7.62 1.92 -5.99
C SER A 26 -6.53 1.13 -5.27
N TRP A 27 -6.84 -0.11 -4.89
CA TRP A 27 -5.88 -1.04 -4.30
C TRP A 27 -4.82 -1.49 -5.30
N ASP A 28 -5.23 -1.86 -6.52
CA ASP A 28 -4.30 -2.27 -7.57
C ASP A 28 -3.29 -1.16 -7.90
N ALA A 29 -3.77 0.08 -8.02
CA ALA A 29 -2.91 1.24 -8.24
C ALA A 29 -1.94 1.51 -7.07
N LEU A 30 -2.42 1.38 -5.83
CA LEU A 30 -1.59 1.51 -4.63
C LEU A 30 -0.50 0.44 -4.61
N PHE A 31 -0.86 -0.82 -4.87
CA PHE A 31 0.08 -1.94 -4.84
C PHE A 31 1.10 -1.88 -5.97
N ALA A 32 0.70 -1.47 -7.17
CA ALA A 32 1.64 -1.21 -8.26
C ALA A 32 2.67 -0.14 -7.87
N LYS A 33 2.22 0.96 -7.24
CA LYS A 33 3.11 2.03 -6.78
C LYS A 33 4.03 1.57 -5.64
N ALA A 34 3.50 0.83 -4.68
CA ALA A 34 4.27 0.27 -3.58
C ALA A 34 5.35 -0.69 -4.10
N ASN A 35 4.99 -1.65 -4.95
CA ASN A 35 5.93 -2.59 -5.57
C ASN A 35 7.03 -1.86 -6.36
N GLY A 36 6.65 -0.92 -7.24
CA GLY A 36 7.62 -0.14 -8.02
C GLY A 36 8.58 0.66 -7.14
N THR A 37 8.07 1.29 -6.08
CA THR A 37 8.89 2.08 -5.15
C THR A 37 9.84 1.18 -4.35
N CYS A 38 9.36 0.05 -3.86
CA CYS A 38 10.15 -0.92 -3.10
C CYS A 38 11.25 -1.54 -3.97
N ILE A 39 10.91 -1.99 -5.18
CA ILE A 39 11.87 -2.53 -6.15
C ILE A 39 12.93 -1.47 -6.48
N GLY A 40 12.51 -0.25 -6.82
CA GLY A 40 13.44 0.83 -7.17
C GLY A 40 14.40 1.22 -6.05
N LYS A 41 13.98 1.12 -4.78
CA LYS A 41 14.83 1.39 -3.61
C LYS A 41 15.68 0.20 -3.16
N SER A 42 15.37 -1.02 -3.60
CA SER A 42 16.03 -2.25 -3.11
C SER A 42 17.49 -2.41 -3.57
N GLY A 43 17.84 -1.78 -4.70
CA GLY A 43 19.12 -1.97 -5.37
C GLY A 43 19.37 -3.40 -5.86
N MET A 44 18.32 -4.22 -5.98
CA MET A 44 18.37 -5.58 -6.54
C MET A 44 18.35 -5.53 -8.08
N VAL A 45 19.03 -6.46 -8.72
CA VAL A 45 19.07 -6.64 -10.17
C VAL A 45 17.85 -7.45 -10.64
N THR A 46 17.55 -8.54 -9.92
CA THR A 46 16.41 -9.43 -10.19
C THR A 46 15.60 -9.65 -8.92
N PRO A 47 14.85 -8.64 -8.45
CA PRO A 47 14.00 -8.76 -7.27
C PRO A 47 12.76 -9.62 -7.54
N GLU A 48 12.49 -10.54 -6.64
CA GLU A 48 11.20 -11.21 -6.48
C GLU A 48 10.42 -10.49 -5.37
N ALA A 49 9.23 -9.99 -5.69
CA ALA A 49 8.35 -9.33 -4.73
C ALA A 49 7.23 -10.27 -4.28
N SER A 50 6.92 -10.27 -2.98
CA SER A 50 5.74 -10.96 -2.46
C SER A 50 4.44 -10.24 -2.83
N SER A 51 3.30 -10.88 -2.55
CA SER A 51 2.04 -10.15 -2.44
C SER A 51 2.15 -9.06 -1.35
N PRO A 52 1.48 -7.91 -1.50
CA PRO A 52 1.44 -6.89 -0.47
C PRO A 52 0.81 -7.41 0.82
N ILE A 53 1.45 -7.13 1.95
CA ILE A 53 0.93 -7.38 3.30
C ILE A 53 0.27 -6.08 3.76
N VAL A 54 -1.06 -6.13 3.89
CA VAL A 54 -1.87 -4.98 4.24
C VAL A 54 -2.18 -5.02 5.73
N PHE A 55 -1.89 -3.93 6.42
CA PHE A 55 -2.26 -3.73 7.82
C PHE A 55 -3.49 -2.83 7.94
N GLU A 56 -4.06 -2.78 9.14
CA GLU A 56 -5.11 -1.83 9.49
C GLU A 56 -4.76 -0.40 9.07
N ASP A 57 -5.78 0.40 8.77
CA ASP A 57 -5.57 1.76 8.27
C ASP A 57 -4.85 2.68 9.26
N SER A 58 -4.98 2.41 10.56
CA SER A 58 -4.24 3.07 11.64
C SER A 58 -2.72 2.98 11.48
N VAL A 59 -2.21 1.89 10.91
CA VAL A 59 -0.77 1.69 10.63
C VAL A 59 -0.32 2.55 9.45
N GLY A 60 -1.23 2.79 8.48
CA GLY A 60 -0.95 3.65 7.33
C GLY A 60 0.11 3.12 6.38
N LYS A 61 0.53 1.85 6.49
CA LYS A 61 1.59 1.25 5.66
C LYS A 61 1.18 -0.06 5.00
N VAL A 62 1.87 -0.37 3.91
CA VAL A 62 1.84 -1.65 3.21
C VAL A 62 3.24 -2.24 3.27
N ALA A 63 3.36 -3.50 3.67
CA ALA A 63 4.65 -4.20 3.68
C ALA A 63 4.79 -5.08 2.44
N ILE A 64 5.99 -5.13 1.86
CA ILE A 64 6.34 -6.01 0.74
C ILE A 64 7.66 -6.69 1.10
N LEU A 65 7.70 -8.01 0.97
CA LEU A 65 8.94 -8.76 1.07
C LEU A 65 9.59 -8.81 -0.31
N LEU A 66 10.87 -8.48 -0.36
CA LEU A 66 11.69 -8.61 -1.55
C LEU A 66 12.76 -9.67 -1.29
N ARG A 67 13.00 -10.51 -2.29
CA ARG A 67 14.04 -11.52 -2.27
C ARG A 67 14.83 -11.48 -3.56
N GLU A 68 16.14 -11.67 -3.47
CA GLU A 68 16.99 -11.87 -4.64
C GLU A 68 17.94 -13.05 -4.37
N SER A 69 17.88 -14.06 -5.25
CA SER A 69 18.83 -15.17 -5.23
C SER A 69 20.07 -14.79 -6.04
N ALA A 70 21.23 -14.72 -5.40
CA ALA A 70 22.48 -14.37 -6.07
C ALA A 70 23.12 -15.54 -6.86
N GLY A 71 22.40 -16.65 -7.05
CA GLY A 71 22.88 -17.86 -7.76
C GLY A 71 23.49 -18.92 -6.83
N LYS A 72 23.91 -20.06 -7.41
CA LYS A 72 24.40 -21.22 -6.65
C LYS A 72 25.57 -20.82 -5.73
N GLY A 73 25.44 -21.10 -4.43
CA GLY A 73 26.48 -20.87 -3.43
C GLY A 73 26.56 -19.45 -2.87
N LYS A 74 25.72 -18.51 -3.31
CA LYS A 74 25.68 -17.14 -2.77
C LYS A 74 24.49 -16.93 -1.84
N ALA A 75 24.66 -16.04 -0.88
CA ALA A 75 23.60 -15.67 0.06
C ALA A 75 22.43 -15.00 -0.68
N THR A 76 21.21 -15.40 -0.30
CA THR A 76 19.99 -14.73 -0.75
C THR A 76 19.83 -13.41 0.00
N LYS A 77 19.57 -12.31 -0.71
CA LYS A 77 19.23 -11.02 -0.10
C LYS A 77 17.74 -10.98 0.18
N ASN A 78 17.36 -10.75 1.43
CA ASN A 78 15.96 -10.66 1.86
C ASN A 78 15.71 -9.29 2.48
N LEU A 79 14.75 -8.54 1.94
CA LEU A 79 14.42 -7.20 2.40
C LEU A 79 12.94 -7.09 2.74
N LEU A 80 12.64 -6.38 3.83
CA LEU A 80 11.30 -5.90 4.16
C LEU A 80 11.22 -4.45 3.68
N CYS A 81 10.25 -4.16 2.84
CA CYS A 81 9.91 -2.81 2.44
C CYS A 81 8.62 -2.37 3.14
N LEU A 82 8.64 -1.22 3.79
CA LEU A 82 7.46 -0.54 4.33
C LEU A 82 7.14 0.67 3.45
N TYR A 83 6.03 0.59 2.72
CA TYR A 83 5.49 1.67 1.92
C TYR A 83 4.46 2.46 2.73
N ASP A 84 4.68 3.76 2.87
CA ASP A 84 3.79 4.66 3.56
C ASP A 84 2.67 5.14 2.62
N LYS A 85 1.42 4.79 2.91
CA LYS A 85 0.25 5.07 2.04
C LYS A 85 0.03 6.57 1.85
N GLN A 86 0.39 7.40 2.83
CA GLN A 86 0.13 8.83 2.84
C GLN A 86 1.22 9.62 2.11
N THR A 87 2.48 9.36 2.44
CA THR A 87 3.63 10.10 1.88
C THR A 87 4.14 9.49 0.57
N GLY A 88 3.78 8.25 0.29
CA GLY A 88 4.28 7.48 -0.84
C GLY A 88 5.77 7.13 -0.77
N ARG A 89 6.39 7.30 0.41
CA ARG A 89 7.79 6.97 0.67
C ARG A 89 7.90 5.50 1.07
N ALA A 90 9.04 4.89 0.75
CA ALA A 90 9.36 3.57 1.25
C ALA A 90 10.65 3.55 2.07
N SER A 91 10.60 2.78 3.15
CA SER A 91 11.74 2.41 3.99
C SER A 91 12.02 0.93 3.80
N ILE A 92 13.28 0.58 3.59
CA ILE A 92 13.68 -0.81 3.28
C ILE A 92 14.75 -1.22 4.27
N GLN A 93 14.64 -2.42 4.83
CA GLN A 93 15.65 -3.02 5.69
C GLN A 93 15.84 -4.50 5.37
N GLU A 94 17.07 -4.98 5.53
CA GLU A 94 17.38 -6.40 5.45
C GLU A 94 16.78 -7.14 6.65
N TYR A 95 16.22 -8.32 6.41
CA TYR A 95 15.84 -9.24 7.47
C TYR A 95 16.54 -10.58 7.25
N ARG A 96 16.75 -11.30 8.35
CA ARG A 96 17.34 -12.63 8.36
C ARG A 96 16.45 -13.55 9.15
N TRP A 97 16.31 -14.78 8.68
CA TRP A 97 15.64 -15.83 9.43
C TRP A 97 16.52 -16.23 10.61
N LEU A 98 15.92 -16.27 11.81
CA LEU A 98 16.57 -16.73 13.03
C LEU A 98 16.42 -18.26 13.12
N GLY A 99 17.08 -18.97 12.21
CA GLY A 99 17.09 -20.44 12.16
C GLY A 99 16.11 -21.08 11.17
N ASN A 100 16.49 -22.27 10.69
CA ASN A 100 15.60 -23.28 10.14
C ASN A 100 15.36 -24.33 11.22
#